data_AF-A0A1I7RMC3-F1
#
_entry.id   AF-A0A1I7RMC3-F1
#
_cell.length_a   1.000
_cell.length_b   1.000
_cell.length_c   1.000
_cell.angle_alpha   90.00
_cell.angle_beta   90.00
_cell.angle_gamma   90.00
#
_symmetry.space_group_name_H-M   'P 1'
#
loop_
_entity.id
_entity.type
_entity.pdbx_description
1 polymer ?
#
loop_
_entity_poly.entity_id
_entity_poly.type
_entity_poly.pdbx_seq_one_letter_code
_entity_poly.pdbx_strand_id
1 'polypeptide(L)'
;MIEFFIYMGWMKVAEALLNPLGEDDDDLEVNSMLDKNLISGMQLVDKGQRFPPPLVKDKYWSHDRIDPLYSLSAAKRSVHPLTGSASNVNLVKDVQNITMIPHKSRLGQMDEHTRQKHIKVVSVEEHNQQFKQREQMRKVTDPDDALAQMRRRSRAPTANDAQQRDRDAKVESGEPGVNGVQRL
;
A
#
# COMPACT_ATOMS: atom_id res chain seq x y z
N MET A 1 12.49 41.33 19.07
CA MET A 1 13.13 40.92 17.80
C MET A 1 12.33 39.84 17.08
N ILE A 2 11.98 38.70 17.71
CA ILE A 2 11.20 37.63 17.05
C ILE A 2 9.81 38.12 16.58
N GLU A 3 9.08 38.83 17.43
CA GLU A 3 7.77 39.38 17.08
C GLU A 3 7.81 40.29 15.84
N PHE A 4 8.87 41.09 15.71
CA PHE A 4 9.08 41.94 14.53
C PHE A 4 9.25 41.12 13.24
N PHE A 5 10.06 40.04 13.28
CA PHE A 5 10.22 39.16 12.12
C PHE A 5 8.93 38.43 11.75
N ILE A 6 8.10 38.05 12.74
CA ILE A 6 6.82 37.40 12.47
C ILE A 6 5.86 38.36 11.75
N TYR A 7 5.66 39.56 12.29
CA TYR A 7 4.72 40.53 11.71
C TYR A 7 5.20 41.08 10.36
N MET A 8 6.47 41.44 10.24
CA MET A 8 7.03 41.93 8.98
C MET A 8 7.15 40.80 7.95
N GLY A 9 7.50 39.58 8.38
CA GLY A 9 7.57 38.41 7.51
C GLY A 9 6.20 38.07 6.93
N TRP A 10 5.15 38.06 7.75
CA TRP A 10 3.79 37.77 7.27
C TRP A 10 3.28 38.86 6.31
N MET A 11 3.57 40.13 6.60
CA MET A 11 3.27 41.23 5.69
C MET A 11 4.02 41.08 4.36
N LYS A 12 5.31 40.74 4.39
CA LYS A 12 6.13 40.56 3.18
C LYS A 12 5.67 39.39 2.31
N VAL A 13 5.17 38.31 2.91
CA VAL A 13 4.52 37.22 2.15
C VAL A 13 3.27 37.72 1.43
N ALA A 14 2.44 38.53 2.09
CA ALA A 14 1.26 39.12 1.44
C ALA A 14 1.62 40.09 0.32
N GLU A 15 2.72 40.85 0.47
CA GLU A 15 3.27 41.73 -0.57
C GLU A 15 3.76 40.94 -1.78
N ALA A 16 4.56 39.89 -1.57
CA ALA A 16 5.05 39.02 -2.65
C ALA A 16 3.90 38.33 -3.41
N LEU A 17 2.83 37.92 -2.71
CA LEU A 17 1.68 37.28 -3.34
C LEU A 17 0.65 38.25 -3.92
N LEU A 18 0.83 39.56 -3.75
CA LEU A 18 -0.12 40.56 -4.23
C LEU A 18 -0.13 40.63 -5.77
N ASN A 19 1.04 40.47 -6.39
CA ASN A 19 1.20 40.43 -7.84
C ASN A 19 2.16 39.30 -8.28
N PRO A 20 1.68 38.04 -8.36
CA PRO A 20 2.52 36.89 -8.69
C PRO A 20 2.95 36.80 -10.18
N LEU A 21 2.69 37.85 -10.96
CA LEU A 21 2.98 37.95 -12.41
C LEU A 21 4.07 39.00 -12.71
N GLY A 22 4.81 39.44 -11.69
CA GLY A 22 5.92 40.36 -11.85
C GLY A 22 7.20 39.70 -12.35
N GLU A 23 8.33 40.30 -11.96
CA GLU A 23 9.69 39.81 -12.26
C GLU A 23 10.47 39.45 -10.99
N ASP A 24 9.80 39.39 -9.83
CA ASP A 24 10.46 39.01 -8.58
C ASP A 24 10.87 37.52 -8.63
N ASP A 25 11.92 37.14 -7.89
CA ASP A 25 12.49 35.79 -7.94
C ASP A 25 11.48 34.68 -7.56
N ASP A 26 10.45 35.02 -6.77
CA ASP A 26 9.40 34.11 -6.31
C ASP A 26 8.11 34.18 -7.16
N ASP A 27 8.07 35.00 -8.21
CA ASP A 27 6.92 35.12 -9.12
C ASP A 27 6.78 33.91 -10.06
N LEU A 28 5.61 33.78 -10.69
CA LEU A 28 5.37 32.71 -11.65
C LEU A 28 6.22 32.89 -12.91
N GLU A 29 6.92 31.84 -13.34
CA GLU A 29 7.63 31.79 -14.61
C GLU A 29 6.67 31.70 -15.83
N VAL A 30 5.88 32.73 -16.08
CA VAL A 30 4.85 32.72 -17.13
C VAL A 30 5.44 32.53 -18.53
N ASN A 31 6.60 33.15 -18.83
CA ASN A 31 7.27 33.00 -20.12
C ASN A 31 7.65 31.54 -20.40
N SER A 32 8.20 30.85 -19.38
CA SER A 32 8.54 29.42 -19.42
C SER A 32 7.29 28.57 -19.68
N MET A 33 6.16 28.89 -19.03
CA MET A 33 4.89 28.20 -19.27
C MET A 33 4.32 28.45 -20.67
N LEU A 34 4.39 29.69 -21.17
CA LEU A 34 3.93 30.05 -22.52
C LEU A 34 4.70 29.29 -23.59
N ASP A 35 6.03 29.27 -23.51
CA ASP A 35 6.89 28.56 -24.46
C ASP A 35 6.61 27.05 -24.42
N LYS A 36 6.52 26.46 -23.23
CA LYS A 36 6.18 25.02 -23.05
C LYS A 36 4.83 24.68 -23.66
N ASN A 37 3.81 25.51 -23.42
CA ASN A 37 2.46 25.26 -23.93
C ASN A 37 2.41 25.40 -25.46
N LEU A 38 3.06 26.41 -26.02
CA LEU A 38 3.13 26.60 -27.46
C LEU A 38 3.82 25.41 -28.13
N ILE A 39 5.00 25.03 -27.64
CA ILE A 39 5.76 23.90 -28.18
C ILE A 39 4.96 22.59 -28.05
N SER A 40 4.41 22.30 -26.87
CA SER A 40 3.67 21.06 -26.62
C SER A 40 2.39 20.98 -27.46
N GLY A 41 1.66 22.09 -27.57
CA GLY A 41 0.46 22.18 -28.40
C GLY A 41 0.76 21.97 -29.88
N MET A 42 1.80 22.63 -30.41
CA MET A 42 2.24 22.44 -31.78
C MET A 42 2.72 20.99 -32.04
N GLN A 43 3.48 20.40 -31.12
CA GLN A 43 3.94 19.02 -31.24
C GLN A 43 2.78 18.01 -31.22
N LEU A 44 1.75 18.25 -30.40
CA LEU A 44 0.59 17.39 -30.32
C LEU A 44 -0.18 17.35 -31.65
N VAL A 45 -0.40 18.51 -32.27
CA VAL A 45 -1.13 18.61 -33.54
C VAL A 45 -0.30 18.07 -34.71
N ASP A 46 0.99 18.42 -34.76
CA ASP A 46 1.87 18.02 -35.87
C ASP A 46 2.21 16.52 -35.83
N LYS A 47 2.74 16.03 -34.70
CA LYS A 47 3.25 14.66 -34.58
C LYS A 47 2.23 13.68 -33.99
N GLY A 48 1.29 14.16 -33.17
CA GLY A 48 0.40 13.30 -32.38
C GLY A 48 -0.88 12.85 -33.10
N GLN A 49 -1.31 13.53 -34.16
CA GLN A 49 -2.67 13.34 -34.68
C GLN A 49 -2.89 12.02 -35.46
N ARG A 50 -1.84 11.33 -35.90
CA ARG A 50 -1.99 10.16 -36.80
C ARG A 50 -1.05 8.98 -36.55
N PHE A 51 -0.30 8.97 -35.45
CA PHE A 51 0.67 7.91 -35.16
C PHE A 51 0.49 7.32 -33.76
N PRO A 52 -0.65 6.68 -33.45
CA PRO A 52 -0.76 5.92 -32.23
C PRO A 52 0.27 4.77 -32.26
N PRO A 53 0.91 4.44 -31.11
CA PRO A 53 1.73 3.24 -31.01
C PRO A 53 0.94 1.99 -31.43
N PRO A 54 1.60 0.96 -31.98
CA PRO A 54 0.92 -0.27 -32.36
C PRO A 54 0.26 -0.93 -31.14
N LEU A 55 -0.96 -1.44 -31.34
CA LEU A 55 -1.68 -2.17 -30.29
C LEU A 55 -1.02 -3.53 -30.06
N VAL A 56 -0.46 -3.72 -28.86
CA VAL A 56 0.19 -4.96 -28.44
C VAL A 56 -0.40 -5.36 -27.10
N LYS A 57 -0.59 -6.67 -26.89
CA LYS A 57 -0.99 -7.20 -25.57
C LYS A 57 0.09 -6.88 -24.55
N ASP A 58 -0.30 -6.32 -23.42
CA ASP A 58 0.64 -5.98 -22.37
C ASP A 58 1.10 -7.22 -21.59
N LYS A 59 2.12 -7.06 -20.74
CA LYS A 59 2.73 -8.13 -19.94
C LYS A 59 1.71 -8.85 -19.04
N TYR A 60 0.64 -8.19 -18.65
CA TYR A 60 -0.37 -8.67 -17.72
C TYR A 60 -1.67 -9.13 -18.40
N TRP A 61 -1.74 -9.14 -19.74
CA TRP A 61 -2.95 -9.45 -20.50
C TRP A 61 -3.68 -10.74 -20.08
N SER A 62 -2.94 -11.78 -19.70
CA SER A 62 -3.49 -13.09 -19.30
C SER A 62 -3.55 -13.32 -17.78
N HIS A 63 -3.22 -12.32 -16.97
CA HIS A 63 -3.15 -12.45 -15.51
C HIS A 63 -4.44 -11.92 -14.85
N ASP A 64 -5.09 -12.74 -14.02
CA ASP A 64 -6.27 -12.33 -13.22
C ASP A 64 -5.91 -11.36 -12.09
N ARG A 65 -4.65 -11.41 -11.62
CA ARG A 65 -4.13 -10.53 -10.58
C ARG A 65 -2.86 -9.85 -11.05
N ILE A 66 -2.83 -8.53 -10.87
CA ILE A 66 -1.67 -7.69 -11.16
C ILE A 66 -1.04 -7.33 -9.82
N ASP A 67 0.19 -7.80 -9.62
CA ASP A 67 1.02 -7.41 -8.49
C ASP A 67 2.12 -6.46 -9.00
N PRO A 68 1.98 -5.13 -8.82
CA PRO A 68 2.98 -4.17 -9.24
C PRO A 68 4.31 -4.43 -8.54
N LEU A 69 5.41 -4.32 -9.28
CA LEU A 69 6.74 -4.46 -8.71
C LEU A 69 7.18 -3.14 -8.07
N TYR A 70 7.66 -3.22 -6.84
CA TYR A 70 8.25 -2.11 -6.11
C TYR A 70 9.72 -2.37 -5.86
N SER A 71 10.51 -1.30 -5.73
CA SER A 71 11.86 -1.41 -5.21
C SER A 71 11.84 -1.89 -3.77
N LEU A 72 12.94 -2.51 -3.31
CA LEU A 72 13.06 -2.98 -1.91
C LEU A 72 12.90 -1.85 -0.87
N SER A 73 13.23 -0.61 -1.24
CA SER A 73 13.02 0.56 -0.37
C SER A 73 11.56 1.00 -0.36
N ALA A 74 10.88 1.02 -1.51
CA ALA A 74 9.48 1.40 -1.62
C ALA A 74 8.55 0.34 -1.00
N ALA A 75 8.87 -0.95 -1.12
CA ALA A 75 8.08 -2.06 -0.58
C ALA A 75 8.00 -2.07 0.97
N LYS A 76 8.94 -1.41 1.67
CA LYS A 76 8.89 -1.24 3.12
C LYS A 76 7.83 -0.24 3.58
N ARG A 77 7.33 0.60 2.66
CA ARG A 77 6.32 1.58 2.99
C ARG A 77 5.00 0.86 3.21
N SER A 78 4.47 0.93 4.42
CA SER A 78 3.13 0.41 4.69
C SER A 78 2.10 1.11 3.80
N VAL A 79 1.29 0.31 3.12
CA VAL A 79 0.18 0.76 2.31
C VAL A 79 -1.07 0.68 3.16
N HIS A 80 -1.71 1.83 3.39
CA HIS A 80 -2.97 1.93 4.10
C HIS A 80 -4.09 2.22 3.08
N PRO A 81 -4.62 1.19 2.40
CA PRO A 81 -5.73 1.41 1.49
C PRO A 81 -6.92 1.97 2.29
N LEU A 82 -7.72 2.81 1.66
CA LEU A 82 -8.94 3.34 2.28
C LEU A 82 -9.96 2.21 2.44
N THR A 83 -9.95 1.55 3.59
CA THR A 83 -10.98 0.59 3.99
C THR A 83 -12.03 1.33 4.81
N GLY A 84 -13.32 1.22 4.44
CA GLY A 84 -14.39 1.90 5.17
C GLY A 84 -14.46 1.47 6.63
N SER A 85 -14.84 2.40 7.53
CA SER A 85 -14.86 2.18 8.99
C SER A 85 -15.73 1.00 9.44
N ALA A 86 -16.77 0.67 8.66
CA ALA A 86 -17.68 -0.44 8.95
C ALA A 86 -17.30 -1.76 8.24
N SER A 87 -16.24 -1.78 7.42
CA SER A 87 -15.90 -2.93 6.56
C SER A 87 -15.60 -4.22 7.32
N ASN A 88 -15.19 -4.11 8.59
CA ASN A 88 -14.78 -5.22 9.43
C ASN A 88 -15.71 -5.45 10.63
N VAL A 89 -16.90 -4.85 10.62
CA VAL A 89 -17.86 -5.05 11.70
C VAL A 89 -18.72 -6.27 11.39
N ASN A 90 -18.62 -7.31 12.20
CA ASN A 90 -19.62 -8.36 12.26
C ASN A 90 -20.66 -7.99 13.33
N LEU A 91 -21.88 -7.69 12.90
CA LEU A 91 -22.99 -7.29 13.76
C LEU A 91 -23.68 -8.47 14.45
N VAL A 92 -23.39 -9.70 14.03
CA VAL A 92 -24.12 -10.91 14.43
C VAL A 92 -23.24 -11.92 15.18
N LYS A 93 -22.09 -11.48 15.72
CA LYS A 93 -21.07 -12.33 16.36
C LYS A 93 -21.62 -13.30 17.42
N ASP A 94 -22.55 -12.82 18.24
CA ASP A 94 -23.07 -13.54 19.40
C ASP A 94 -24.46 -14.18 19.15
N VAL A 95 -24.96 -14.08 17.92
CA VAL A 95 -26.29 -14.59 17.55
C VAL A 95 -26.13 -15.80 16.64
N GLN A 96 -26.87 -16.87 16.91
CA GLN A 96 -26.91 -18.07 16.06
C GLN A 96 -28.04 -18.01 15.04
N ASN A 97 -29.20 -17.49 15.45
CA ASN A 97 -30.41 -17.44 14.64
C ASN A 97 -31.00 -16.04 14.65
N ILE A 98 -31.34 -15.53 13.47
CA ILE A 98 -31.97 -14.22 13.29
C ILE A 98 -33.37 -14.42 12.76
N THR A 99 -34.34 -13.82 13.44
CA THR A 99 -35.72 -13.77 12.96
C THR A 99 -35.88 -12.61 11.98
N MET A 100 -36.06 -12.96 10.71
CA MET A 100 -36.34 -12.01 9.63
C MET A 100 -37.84 -11.72 9.59
N ILE A 101 -38.17 -10.43 9.67
CA ILE A 101 -39.56 -9.93 9.67
C ILE A 101 -39.65 -8.79 8.63
N PRO A 102 -40.77 -8.68 7.89
CA PRO A 102 -41.00 -7.54 7.00
C PRO A 102 -40.95 -6.20 7.74
N HIS A 103 -40.56 -5.14 7.04
CA HIS A 103 -40.51 -3.80 7.61
C HIS A 103 -41.89 -3.32 8.11
N LYS A 104 -41.93 -2.55 9.20
CA LYS A 104 -43.15 -2.04 9.86
C LYS A 104 -44.13 -1.34 8.93
N SER A 105 -43.65 -0.68 7.88
CA SER A 105 -44.51 -0.03 6.88
C SER A 105 -45.38 -1.00 6.08
N ARG A 106 -44.94 -2.26 5.91
CA ARG A 106 -45.70 -3.32 5.20
C ARG A 106 -46.56 -4.16 6.14
N LEU A 107 -46.18 -4.27 7.41
CA LEU A 107 -46.91 -5.03 8.42
C LEU A 107 -48.35 -4.51 8.62
N GLY A 108 -48.55 -3.18 8.56
CA GLY A 108 -49.87 -2.57 8.74
C GLY A 108 -50.88 -2.86 7.62
N GLN A 109 -50.43 -3.27 6.44
CA GLN A 109 -51.28 -3.52 5.26
C GLN A 109 -51.60 -5.01 5.06
N MET A 110 -51.08 -5.89 5.92
CA MET A 110 -51.20 -7.34 5.79
C MET A 110 -52.09 -7.91 6.90
N ASP A 111 -52.90 -8.92 6.56
CA ASP A 111 -53.67 -9.71 7.52
C ASP A 111 -52.76 -10.54 8.44
N GLU A 112 -53.21 -10.82 9.66
CA GLU A 112 -52.44 -11.51 10.70
C GLU A 112 -51.89 -12.88 10.24
N HIS A 113 -52.70 -13.66 9.53
CA HIS A 113 -52.30 -14.94 8.96
C HIS A 113 -51.16 -14.81 7.94
N THR A 114 -51.19 -13.72 7.15
CA THR A 114 -50.15 -13.42 6.18
C THR A 114 -48.87 -12.95 6.88
N ARG A 115 -48.97 -12.19 7.97
CA ARG A 115 -47.80 -11.75 8.76
C ARG A 115 -47.01 -12.94 9.30
N GLN A 116 -47.72 -13.93 9.86
CA GLN A 116 -47.08 -15.11 10.45
C GLN A 116 -46.36 -15.99 9.44
N LYS A 117 -46.87 -16.08 8.20
CA LYS A 117 -46.19 -16.78 7.09
C LYS A 117 -44.88 -16.10 6.65
N HIS A 118 -44.72 -14.80 6.90
CA HIS A 118 -43.55 -14.05 6.47
C HIS A 118 -42.42 -14.01 7.51
N ILE A 119 -42.63 -14.59 8.69
CA ILE A 119 -41.58 -14.74 9.70
C ILE A 119 -40.68 -15.89 9.29
N LYS A 120 -39.39 -15.63 9.11
CA LYS A 120 -38.39 -16.66 8.79
C LYS A 120 -37.24 -16.60 9.78
N VAL A 121 -36.85 -17.76 10.32
CA VAL A 121 -35.64 -17.88 11.13
C VAL A 121 -34.50 -18.31 10.22
N VAL A 122 -33.43 -17.53 10.23
CA VAL A 122 -32.22 -17.79 9.43
C VAL A 122 -31.05 -18.03 10.37
N SER A 123 -30.38 -19.17 10.22
CA SER A 123 -29.13 -19.42 10.95
C SER A 123 -28.00 -18.60 10.34
N VAL A 124 -27.19 -17.98 11.19
CA VAL A 124 -26.00 -17.19 10.83
C VAL A 124 -24.70 -17.83 11.33
N GLU A 125 -24.76 -19.09 11.78
CA GLU A 125 -23.60 -19.82 12.27
C GLU A 125 -22.50 -19.94 11.20
N GLU A 126 -22.87 -20.27 9.97
CA GLU A 126 -21.95 -20.33 8.83
C GLU A 126 -21.29 -18.97 8.56
N HIS A 127 -22.07 -17.89 8.60
CA HIS A 127 -21.55 -16.53 8.44
C HIS A 127 -20.52 -16.18 9.52
N ASN A 128 -20.83 -16.49 10.78
CA ASN A 128 -19.93 -16.25 11.90
C ASN A 128 -18.66 -17.09 11.82
N GLN A 129 -18.75 -18.34 11.38
CA GLN A 129 -17.57 -19.19 11.12
C GLN A 129 -16.69 -18.63 10.01
N GLN A 130 -17.27 -18.22 8.88
CA GLN A 130 -16.53 -17.59 7.78
C GLN A 130 -15.85 -16.29 8.21
N PHE A 131 -16.53 -15.46 9.01
CA PHE A 131 -15.94 -14.23 9.53
C PHE A 131 -14.73 -14.51 10.44
N LYS A 132 -14.84 -15.50 11.34
CA LYS A 132 -13.72 -15.95 12.19
C LYS A 132 -12.53 -16.45 11.36
N GLN A 133 -12.79 -17.24 10.31
CA GLN A 133 -11.73 -17.71 9.41
C GLN A 133 -11.02 -16.55 8.68
N ARG A 134 -11.78 -15.55 8.21
CA ARG A 134 -11.20 -14.35 7.57
C ARG A 134 -10.36 -13.53 8.54
N GLU A 135 -10.78 -13.35 9.79
CA GLU A 135 -9.98 -12.67 10.81
C GLU A 135 -8.69 -13.42 11.13
N GLN A 136 -8.74 -14.76 11.19
CA GLN A 136 -7.54 -15.57 11.38
C GLN A 136 -6.57 -15.46 10.20
N MET A 137 -7.05 -15.58 8.96
CA MET A 137 -6.21 -15.40 7.76
C MET A 137 -5.53 -14.04 7.72
N ARG A 138 -6.25 -12.97 8.08
CA ARG A 138 -5.67 -11.61 8.13
C ARG A 138 -4.53 -11.50 9.14
N LYS A 139 -4.64 -12.15 10.30
CA LYS A 139 -3.57 -12.17 11.30
C LYS A 139 -2.34 -12.96 10.86
N VAL A 140 -2.53 -13.99 10.04
CA VAL A 140 -1.44 -14.85 9.53
C VAL A 140 -0.71 -14.20 8.34
N THR A 141 -1.39 -13.34 7.60
CA THR A 141 -0.87 -12.72 6.37
C THR A 141 -0.36 -11.30 6.65
N ASP A 142 0.58 -11.16 7.57
CA ASP A 142 1.22 -9.86 7.82
C ASP A 142 2.19 -9.53 6.65
N PRO A 143 2.00 -8.40 5.96
CA PRO A 143 2.84 -8.02 4.82
C PRO A 143 4.30 -7.76 5.21
N ASP A 144 4.56 -7.28 6.42
CA ASP A 144 5.92 -6.99 6.90
C ASP A 144 6.69 -8.29 7.17
N ASP A 145 6.02 -9.30 7.72
CA ASP A 145 6.60 -10.63 7.90
C ASP A 145 6.89 -11.29 6.54
N ALA A 146 5.99 -11.17 5.58
CA ALA A 146 6.20 -11.68 4.22
C ALA A 146 7.41 -11.01 3.55
N LEU A 147 7.56 -9.68 3.70
CA LEU A 147 8.72 -8.94 3.20
C LEU A 147 10.02 -9.38 3.92
N ALA A 148 9.98 -9.57 5.24
CA ALA A 148 11.12 -10.03 6.01
C ALA A 148 11.58 -11.43 5.56
N GLN A 149 10.64 -12.33 5.26
CA GLN A 149 10.94 -13.66 4.71
C GLN A 149 11.59 -13.57 3.32
N MET A 150 11.09 -12.73 2.42
CA MET A 150 11.71 -12.52 1.10
C MET A 150 13.14 -12.00 1.23
N ARG A 151 13.39 -11.04 2.13
CA ARG A 151 14.73 -10.51 2.36
C ARG A 151 15.72 -11.59 2.83
N ARG A 152 15.28 -12.46 3.73
CA ARG A 152 16.09 -13.61 4.19
C ARG A 152 16.44 -14.54 3.02
N ARG A 153 15.50 -14.81 2.11
CA ARG A 153 15.74 -15.66 0.92
C ARG A 153 16.68 -15.02 -0.10
N SER A 154 16.61 -13.71 -0.31
CA SER A 154 17.53 -13.00 -1.22
C SER A 154 18.96 -12.92 -0.70
N ARG A 155 19.16 -13.07 0.61
CA ARG A 155 20.48 -13.11 1.26
C ARG A 155 20.94 -14.57 1.38
N ALA A 156 21.05 -15.27 0.26
CA ALA A 156 21.75 -16.56 0.24
C ALA A 156 23.22 -16.32 0.67
N PRO A 157 23.83 -17.20 1.47
CA PRO A 157 25.22 -17.05 1.87
C PRO A 157 26.08 -17.03 0.61
N THR A 158 26.86 -15.97 0.43
CA THR A 158 27.86 -15.96 -0.64
C THR A 158 28.95 -16.96 -0.29
N ALA A 159 29.66 -17.52 -1.27
CA ALA A 159 30.71 -18.51 -1.03
C ALA A 159 31.78 -18.04 -0.01
N ASN A 160 31.94 -16.71 0.12
CA ASN A 160 32.82 -16.07 1.10
C ASN A 160 32.28 -16.19 2.54
N ASP A 161 30.96 -16.15 2.74
CA ASP A 161 30.33 -16.31 4.06
C ASP A 161 30.44 -17.76 4.59
N ALA A 162 30.47 -18.75 3.67
CA ALA A 162 30.71 -20.15 4.03
C ALA A 162 32.18 -20.39 4.42
N GLN A 163 33.13 -19.80 3.70
CA GLN A 163 34.56 -19.87 4.04
C GLN A 163 34.92 -19.15 5.34
N GLN A 164 34.16 -18.10 5.72
CA GLN A 164 34.33 -17.42 6.99
C GLN A 164 33.81 -18.31 8.14
N ARG A 165 32.62 -18.93 7.99
CA ARG A 165 32.08 -19.86 8.98
C ARG A 165 32.92 -21.13 9.16
N ASP A 166 33.50 -21.67 8.08
CA ASP A 166 34.44 -22.79 8.17
C ASP A 166 35.75 -22.39 8.86
N ARG A 167 36.22 -21.15 8.68
CA ARG A 167 37.39 -20.63 9.39
C ARG A 167 37.11 -20.41 10.88
N ASP A 168 35.95 -19.85 11.21
CA ASP A 168 35.54 -19.58 12.59
C ASP A 168 35.27 -20.90 13.34
N ALA A 169 34.67 -21.90 12.69
CA ALA A 169 34.49 -23.25 13.25
C ALA A 169 35.83 -23.98 13.50
N LYS A 170 36.85 -23.73 12.67
CA LYS A 170 38.21 -24.29 12.84
C LYS A 170 39.01 -23.61 13.95
N VAL A 171 38.65 -22.37 14.32
CA VAL A 171 39.23 -21.64 15.45
C VAL A 171 38.58 -22.09 16.78
N GLU A 172 37.31 -22.47 16.78
CA GLU A 172 36.63 -23.04 17.96
C GLU A 172 37.01 -24.51 18.24
N SER A 173 37.38 -25.30 17.22
CA SER A 173 37.79 -26.71 17.36
C SER A 173 39.29 -26.88 17.68
N GLY A 174 39.84 -26.08 18.60
CA GLY A 174 41.26 -25.95 18.87
C GLY A 174 42.09 -27.24 18.82
N GLU A 175 43.01 -27.31 17.86
CA GLU A 175 44.16 -28.22 17.89
C GLU A 175 45.41 -27.44 18.34
N PRO A 176 46.16 -27.91 19.36
CA PRO A 176 47.35 -27.24 19.84
C PRO A 176 48.51 -27.43 18.85
N GLY A 177 49.03 -26.32 18.32
CA GLY A 177 50.22 -26.32 17.46
C GLY A 177 51.43 -26.87 18.20
N VAL A 178 51.91 -28.04 17.76
CA VAL A 178 53.14 -28.67 18.23
C VAL A 178 54.34 -27.88 17.70
N ASN A 179 55.12 -27.32 18.63
CA ASN A 179 56.45 -26.78 18.39
C ASN A 179 57.36 -27.83 17.76
N GLY A 180 57.86 -27.56 16.55
CA GLY A 180 58.86 -28.35 15.85
C GLY A 180 60.09 -27.50 15.51
N VAL A 181 61.12 -27.63 16.34
CA VAL A 181 62.47 -27.11 16.16
C VAL A 181 63.12 -27.74 14.92
N GLN A 182 63.72 -26.94 14.04
CA GLN A 182 64.95 -27.39 13.37
C GLN A 182 65.87 -26.24 12.95
N ARG A 183 67.11 -26.35 13.42
CA ARG A 183 68.29 -25.56 13.07
C ARG A 183 68.62 -25.70 11.58
N LEU A 184 69.03 -24.60 10.94
CA LEU A 184 70.42 -24.30 10.57
C LEU A 184 70.56 -22.79 10.35
#